data_AF-A0A8J7AGW2-F1
#
_entry.id   AF-A0A8J7AGW2-F1
#
_cell.length_a   1.000
_cell.length_b   1.000
_cell.length_c   1.000
_cell.angle_alpha   90.00
_cell.angle_beta   90.00
_cell.angle_gamma   90.00
#
_symmetry.space_group_name_H-M   'P 1'
#
loop_
_entity.id
_entity.type
_entity.pdbx_description
1 polymer ?
#
loop_
_entity_poly.entity_id
_entity_poly.type
_entity_poly.pdbx_seq_one_letter_code
_entity_poly.pdbx_strand_id
1 'polypeptide(L)'
;MGLAELPLRAKYRRDRAHSIQDFYLPCLDRATRYDRAVGFFASTSMAAVVRGLEVFIRSGGRMRLVASPCLSAEDVTTIEQGLSRRDAIVGEALSRSLALALSAEGGAF
;
A
#
# COMPACT_ATOMS: atom_id res chain seq x y z
N MET A 1 3.37 19.85 -2.76
CA MET A 1 3.19 19.87 -1.30
C MET A 1 3.85 18.64 -0.70
N GLY A 2 4.78 18.83 0.23
CA GLY A 2 5.52 17.74 0.88
C GLY A 2 4.96 17.35 2.25
N LEU A 3 5.62 16.41 2.93
CA LEU A 3 5.24 15.97 4.28
C LEU A 3 5.39 17.09 5.33
N ALA A 4 6.32 18.05 5.11
CA ALA A 4 6.59 19.15 6.03
C ALA A 4 5.41 20.13 6.19
N GLU A 5 4.47 20.13 5.24
CA GLU A 5 3.29 21.00 5.24
C GLU A 5 2.09 20.35 5.94
N LEU A 6 2.24 19.12 6.45
CA LEU A 6 1.18 18.42 7.18
C LEU A 6 1.08 18.91 8.63
N PRO A 7 -0.13 19.14 9.16
CA PRO A 7 -0.34 19.53 10.56
C PRO A 7 -0.19 18.31 11.50
N LEU A 8 1.01 17.71 11.53
CA LEU A 8 1.29 16.52 12.31
C LEU A 8 1.49 16.84 13.79
N ARG A 9 0.99 15.95 14.66
CA ARG A 9 1.20 16.04 16.10
C ARG A 9 2.50 15.35 16.48
N ALA A 10 3.12 15.81 17.56
CA ALA A 10 4.31 15.16 18.12
C ALA A 10 4.05 13.71 18.58
N LYS A 11 2.81 13.37 18.97
CA LYS A 11 2.42 12.05 19.45
C LYS A 11 0.99 11.70 19.03
N TYR A 12 0.80 10.44 18.64
CA TYR A 12 -0.50 9.84 18.35
C TYR A 12 -0.71 8.66 19.30
N ARG A 13 -1.83 8.65 20.03
CA ARG A 13 -2.21 7.56 20.92
C ARG A 13 -3.64 7.14 20.62
N ARG A 14 -3.91 5.83 20.68
CA ARG A 14 -5.22 5.24 20.32
C ARG A 14 -6.40 5.84 21.10
N ASP A 15 -6.16 6.34 22.31
CA ASP A 15 -7.18 6.92 23.21
C ASP A 15 -7.55 8.37 22.87
N ARG A 16 -6.71 9.09 22.10
CA ARG A 16 -6.87 10.55 21.87
C ARG A 16 -6.76 11.00 20.41
N ALA A 17 -6.39 10.11 19.49
CA ALA A 17 -6.24 10.43 18.07
C ALA A 17 -6.50 9.19 17.20
N HIS A 18 -7.18 9.39 16.08
CA HIS A 18 -7.29 8.36 15.04
C HIS A 18 -5.99 8.36 14.24
N SER A 19 -4.95 7.67 14.74
CA SER A 19 -3.63 7.59 14.08
C SER A 19 -3.71 7.23 12.60
N ILE A 20 -4.72 6.45 12.20
CA ILE A 20 -4.99 6.14 10.80
C ILE A 20 -5.34 7.42 10.02
N GLN A 21 -6.35 8.17 10.47
CA GLN A 21 -6.88 9.35 9.77
C GLN A 21 -5.95 10.56 9.90
N ASP A 22 -5.37 10.78 11.08
CA ASP A 22 -4.64 12.00 11.41
C ASP A 22 -3.13 11.91 11.10
N PHE A 23 -2.64 10.71 10.76
CA PHE A 23 -1.22 10.48 10.46
C PHE A 23 -1.03 9.61 9.22
N TYR A 24 -1.52 8.37 9.20
CA TYR A 24 -1.20 7.46 8.10
C TYR A 24 -1.76 7.91 6.76
N LEU A 25 -3.06 8.21 6.67
CA LEU A 25 -3.69 8.63 5.43
C LEU A 25 -3.05 9.89 4.83
N PRO A 26 -2.92 11.02 5.55
CA PRO A 26 -2.35 12.24 4.98
C PRO A 26 -0.86 12.10 4.63
N CYS A 27 -0.10 11.29 5.38
CA CYS A 27 1.30 11.01 5.05
C CYS A 27 1.41 10.14 3.79
N LEU A 28 0.62 9.06 3.68
CA LEU A 28 0.67 8.15 2.54
C LEU A 28 0.19 8.81 1.23
N ASP A 29 -0.73 9.77 1.33
CA ASP A 29 -1.18 10.58 0.20
C ASP A 29 -0.05 11.41 -0.45
N ARG A 30 0.95 11.82 0.34
CA ARG A 30 2.04 12.72 -0.12
C ARG A 30 3.41 12.08 -0.17
N ALA A 31 3.57 10.92 0.47
CA ALA A 31 4.86 10.24 0.54
C ALA A 31 5.21 9.60 -0.81
N THR A 32 6.49 9.68 -1.18
CA THR A 32 7.05 8.90 -2.29
C THR A 32 7.77 7.64 -1.80
N ARG A 33 8.06 7.56 -0.50
CA ARG A 33 8.74 6.44 0.14
C ARG A 33 8.15 6.17 1.53
N TYR A 34 7.96 4.90 1.85
CA TYR A 34 7.50 4.46 3.16
C TYR A 34 8.36 3.32 3.69
N ASP A 35 9.24 3.61 4.64
CA ASP A 35 10.08 2.62 5.29
C ASP A 35 9.54 2.32 6.69
N ARG A 36 9.19 1.07 6.96
CA ARG A 36 8.59 0.64 8.24
C ARG A 36 9.34 -0.56 8.81
N ALA A 37 9.78 -0.45 10.06
CA ALA A 37 10.21 -1.59 10.86
C ALA A 37 9.15 -1.88 11.93
N VAL A 38 8.78 -3.15 12.10
CA VAL A 38 7.80 -3.57 13.12
C VAL A 38 8.30 -4.78 13.90
N GLY A 39 8.08 -4.77 15.21
CA GLY A 39 8.37 -5.91 16.07
C GLY A 39 7.35 -7.06 15.96
N PHE A 40 6.15 -6.77 15.46
CA PHE A 40 5.11 -7.75 15.17
C PHE A 40 4.36 -7.35 13.91
N PHE A 41 4.12 -8.30 13.01
CA PHE A 41 3.36 -8.09 11.79
C PHE A 41 2.03 -8.84 11.89
N ALA A 42 0.96 -8.15 11.51
CA ALA A 42 -0.35 -8.73 11.28
C ALA A 42 -0.95 -8.07 10.05
N SER A 43 -1.45 -8.86 9.11
CA SER A 43 -2.17 -8.36 7.92
C SER A 43 -3.31 -7.40 8.28
N THR A 44 -4.03 -7.66 9.38
CA THR A 44 -5.08 -6.79 9.92
C THR A 44 -4.61 -5.37 10.23
N SER A 45 -3.37 -5.21 10.71
CA SER A 45 -2.78 -3.90 10.97
C SER A 45 -2.48 -3.11 9.69
N MET A 46 -2.21 -3.82 8.60
CA MET A 46 -2.02 -3.23 7.27
C MET A 46 -3.35 -2.87 6.62
N ALA A 47 -4.37 -3.70 6.80
CA ALA A 47 -5.72 -3.46 6.29
C ALA A 47 -6.28 -2.11 6.79
N ALA A 48 -5.96 -1.72 8.02
CA ALA A 48 -6.36 -0.44 8.58
C ALA A 48 -5.86 0.79 7.79
N VAL A 49 -4.72 0.67 7.08
CA VAL A 49 -4.11 1.76 6.29
C VAL A 49 -4.19 1.52 4.79
N VAL A 50 -4.90 0.48 4.34
CA VAL A 50 -4.89 0.05 2.93
C VAL A 50 -5.36 1.13 1.97
N ARG A 51 -6.35 1.95 2.37
CA ARG A 51 -6.82 3.08 1.56
C ARG A 51 -5.74 4.12 1.30
N GLY A 52 -4.88 4.39 2.29
CA GLY A 52 -3.74 5.28 2.12
C GLY A 52 -2.67 4.65 1.24
N LEU A 53 -2.43 3.34 1.41
CA LEU A 53 -1.47 2.60 0.59
C LEU A 53 -1.88 2.54 -0.89
N GLU A 54 -3.17 2.46 -1.18
CA GLU A 54 -3.66 2.48 -2.56
C GLU A 54 -3.27 3.77 -3.28
N VAL A 55 -3.52 4.93 -2.65
CA VAL A 55 -3.13 6.25 -3.18
C VAL A 55 -1.62 6.36 -3.32
N PHE A 56 -0.88 5.91 -2.30
CA PHE A 56 0.58 5.87 -2.31
C PHE A 56 1.13 5.06 -3.49
N ILE A 57 0.61 3.84 -3.70
CA ILE A 57 1.03 2.94 -4.79
C ILE A 57 0.70 3.56 -6.15
N ARG A 58 -0.52 4.09 -6.32
CA ARG A 58 -0.93 4.76 -7.56
C ARG A 58 -0.07 5.97 -7.92
N SER A 59 0.47 6.64 -6.90
CA SER A 59 1.39 7.78 -7.06
C SER A 59 2.84 7.37 -7.31
N GLY A 60 3.11 6.06 -7.51
CA GLY A 60 4.46 5.53 -7.74
C GLY A 60 5.29 5.37 -6.47
N GLY A 61 4.65 5.44 -5.29
CA GLY A 61 5.31 5.30 -4.00
C GLY A 61 5.97 3.94 -3.81
N ARG A 62 7.12 3.91 -3.12
CA ARG A 62 7.85 2.67 -2.80
C ARG A 62 7.89 2.39 -1.31
N MET A 63 7.41 1.22 -0.91
CA MET A 63 7.40 0.78 0.48
C MET A 63 8.49 -0.28 0.73
N ARG A 64 9.14 -0.22 1.90
CA ARG A 64 9.98 -1.29 2.45
C ARG A 64 9.51 -1.62 3.86
N LEU A 65 9.31 -2.91 4.12
CA LEU A 65 8.82 -3.40 5.40
C LEU A 65 9.81 -4.43 5.96
N VAL A 66 10.28 -4.19 7.18
CA VAL A 66 11.05 -5.16 7.97
C VAL A 66 10.17 -5.61 9.12
N ALA A 67 9.80 -6.89 9.15
CA ALA A 67 9.00 -7.50 10.19
C ALA A 67 9.82 -8.55 10.94
N SER A 68 9.48 -8.79 12.21
CA SER A 68 10.02 -9.93 12.96
C SER A 68 9.60 -11.26 12.30
N PRO A 69 10.35 -12.36 12.53
CA PRO A 69 9.98 -13.68 11.99
C PRO A 69 8.73 -14.28 12.64
N CYS A 70 8.16 -13.61 13.65
CA CYS A 70 6.95 -14.04 14.34
C CYS A 70 5.71 -13.70 13.51
N LEU A 71 5.48 -14.46 12.45
CA LEU A 71 4.27 -14.39 11.62
C LEU A 71 3.26 -15.43 12.08
N SER A 72 1.97 -15.09 12.00
CA SER A 72 0.91 -16.09 12.16
C SER A 72 0.92 -17.06 10.98
N ALA A 73 0.46 -18.30 11.18
CA ALA A 73 0.34 -19.27 10.09
C ALA A 73 -0.52 -18.74 8.93
N GLU A 74 -1.59 -18.01 9.26
CA GLU A 74 -2.47 -17.35 8.30
C GLU A 74 -1.74 -16.28 7.47
N ASP A 75 -0.93 -15.43 8.13
CA ASP A 75 -0.14 -14.41 7.43
C ASP A 75 0.91 -15.06 6.52
N VAL A 76 1.57 -16.14 6.97
CA VAL A 76 2.54 -16.90 6.15
C VAL A 76 1.86 -17.43 4.89
N THR A 77 0.74 -18.14 5.05
CA THR A 77 -0.02 -18.68 3.91
C THR A 77 -0.46 -17.57 2.95
N THR A 78 -0.93 -16.44 3.47
CA THR A 78 -1.36 -15.30 2.64
C THR A 78 -0.20 -14.70 1.84
N ILE A 79 0.97 -14.57 2.47
CA ILE A 79 2.19 -14.08 1.82
C ILE A 79 2.61 -15.04 0.70
N GLU A 80 2.69 -16.34 0.99
CA GLU A 80 3.07 -17.38 0.02
C GLU A 80 2.12 -17.41 -1.18
N GLN A 81 0.81 -17.32 -0.94
CA GLN A 81 -0.20 -17.24 -2.01
C GLN A 81 -0.06 -15.97 -2.85
N GLY A 82 0.22 -14.83 -2.22
CA GLY A 82 0.47 -13.58 -2.94
C GLY A 82 1.72 -13.65 -3.81
N LEU A 83 2.77 -14.33 -3.33
CA LEU A 83 4.02 -14.53 -4.07
C LEU A 83 3.84 -15.49 -5.25
N SER A 84 3.16 -16.63 -5.04
CA SER A 84 2.97 -17.64 -6.10
C SER A 84 2.09 -17.13 -7.26
N ARG A 85 1.16 -16.20 -6.97
CA ARG A 85 0.28 -15.59 -7.97
C ARG A 85 0.87 -14.37 -8.67
N ARG A 86 2.07 -13.92 -8.28
CA ARG A 86 2.67 -12.67 -8.78
C ARG A 86 2.71 -12.60 -10.30
N ASP A 87 3.27 -13.64 -10.94
CA ASP A 87 3.47 -13.64 -12.39
C ASP A 87 2.14 -13.67 -13.14
N ALA A 88 1.15 -14.43 -12.64
CA ALA A 88 -0.20 -14.45 -13.19
C ALA A 88 -0.87 -13.06 -13.09
N ILE A 89 -0.78 -12.40 -11.94
CA ILE A 89 -1.34 -11.06 -11.73
C ILE A 89 -0.70 -10.04 -12.67
N VAL A 90 0.64 -10.10 -12.84
CA VAL A 90 1.36 -9.23 -13.78
C VAL A 90 0.93 -9.51 -15.22
N GLY A 91 0.84 -10.77 -15.62
CA GLY A 91 0.39 -11.17 -16.96
C GLY A 91 -1.03 -10.69 -17.27
N GLU A 92 -1.96 -10.82 -16.31
CA GLU A 92 -3.32 -10.32 -16.44
C GLU A 92 -3.36 -8.79 -16.53
N ALA A 93 -2.55 -8.08 -15.73
CA ALA A 93 -2.47 -6.63 -15.77
C ALA A 93 -1.95 -6.12 -17.13
N LEU A 94 -0.93 -6.77 -17.68
CA LEU A 94 -0.39 -6.48 -19.01
C LEU A 94 -1.43 -6.77 -20.11
N SER A 95 -2.11 -7.92 -20.03
CA SER A 95 -3.17 -8.27 -20.98
C SER A 95 -4.29 -7.23 -20.98
N ARG A 96 -4.73 -6.79 -19.79
CA ARG A 96 -5.72 -5.72 -19.66
C ARG A 96 -5.23 -4.39 -20.26
N SER A 97 -3.99 -3.99 -20.01
CA SER A 97 -3.47 -2.73 -20.55
C SER A 97 -3.37 -2.75 -22.09
N LEU A 98 -2.97 -3.89 -22.67
CA LEU A 98 -2.93 -4.06 -24.12
C LEU A 98 -4.33 -4.03 -24.74
N ALA A 99 -5.29 -4.73 -24.15
CA ALA A 99 -6.68 -4.72 -24.62
C ALA A 99 -7.30 -3.31 -24.60
N LEU A 100 -7.01 -2.52 -23.57
CA LEU A 100 -7.45 -1.12 -23.47
C LEU A 100 -6.79 -0.24 -24.55
N ALA A 101 -5.50 -0.40 -24.81
CA ALA A 101 -4.79 0.35 -25.84
C ALA A 101 -5.36 0.07 -27.25
N LEU A 102 -5.56 -1.21 -27.58
CA LEU A 102 -6.15 -1.61 -28.87
C LEU A 102 -7.59 -1.11 -29.05
N SER A 103 -8.37 -1.06 -27.96
CA SER A 103 -9.75 -0.55 -28.00
C SER A 103 -9.82 0.98 -28.17
N ALA A 104 -8.80 1.71 -27.71
CA ALA A 104 -8.73 3.17 -27.83
C ALA A 104 -8.36 3.64 -29.25
N GLU A 105 -7.60 2.84 -30.00
CA GLU A 105 -7.22 3.16 -31.39
C GLU A 105 -8.34 2.87 -32.41
N GLY A 106 -9.34 2.05 -32.05
CA GLY A 106 -10.47 1.71 -32.91
C GLY A 106 -11.60 2.76 -33.00
N GLY A 107 -11.47 3.91 -32.33
CA GLY A 107 -12.48 4.99 -32.31
C GLY A 107 -12.22 6.15 -33.26
N ALA A 108 -11.17 6.07 -34.10
CA ALA A 108 -10.75 7.13 -34.99
C ALA A 108 -10.70 6.66 -36.46
N PHE A 109 -11.81 6.10 -36.96
CA PHE A 109 -12.13 6.02 -38.39
C PHE A 109 -13.63 6.17 -38.60
#